data_AF-A0A626BYI9-F1
#
_entry.id   AF-A0A626BYI9-F1
#
_cell.length_a   1.000
_cell.length_b   1.000
_cell.length_c   1.000
_cell.angle_alpha   90.00
_cell.angle_beta   90.00
_cell.angle_gamma   90.00
#
_symmetry.space_group_name_H-M   'P 1'
#
loop_
_entity.id
_entity.type
_entity.pdbx_description
1 polymer ?
#
loop_
_entity_poly.entity_id
_entity_poly.type
_entity_poly.pdbx_seq_one_letter_code
_entity_poly.pdbx_strand_id
1 'polypeptide(L)' 'DFLDAIRDDIIVLVRTKGYTLADVRDTLKNAGYEVGEKALRDIIREAESKKPSRRSSSKTAPKKTDSGRKDDIDMNNN' A
#
# COMPACT_ATOMS: atom_id res chain seq x y z
N ASP A 1 -19.47 -9.18 -2.36
CA ASP A 1 -20.63 -8.27 -2.32
C ASP A 1 -20.57 -7.21 -3.41
N PHE A 2 -21.65 -6.47 -3.69
CA PHE A 2 -21.66 -5.40 -4.71
C PHE A 2 -20.55 -4.37 -4.47
N LEU A 3 -20.36 -3.94 -3.22
CA LEU A 3 -19.30 -2.99 -2.84
C LEU A 3 -17.89 -3.52 -3.10
N ASP A 4 -17.67 -4.82 -2.96
CA ASP A 4 -16.36 -5.42 -3.26
C ASP A 4 -16.09 -5.40 -4.76
N ALA A 5 -17.14 -5.64 -5.58
CA ALA A 5 -17.01 -5.67 -7.04
C ALA A 5 -16.62 -4.30 -7.62
N ILE A 6 -17.08 -3.20 -7.01
CA ILE A 6 -16.77 -1.82 -7.45
C ILE A 6 -15.70 -1.14 -6.59
N ARG A 7 -15.08 -1.87 -5.65
CA ARG A 7 -14.16 -1.30 -4.67
C ARG A 7 -12.96 -0.62 -5.33
N ASP A 8 -12.35 -1.32 -6.29
CA ASP A 8 -11.19 -0.82 -7.01
C ASP A 8 -11.55 0.42 -7.85
N ASP A 9 -12.74 0.44 -8.47
CA ASP A 9 -13.23 1.60 -9.22
C ASP A 9 -13.43 2.82 -8.31
N ILE A 10 -13.99 2.63 -7.12
CA ILE A 10 -14.13 3.71 -6.11
C ILE A 10 -12.75 4.24 -5.71
N ILE A 11 -11.78 3.36 -5.47
CA ILE A 11 -10.40 3.75 -5.14
C ILE A 11 -9.80 4.58 -6.28
N VAL A 12 -9.99 4.17 -7.53
CA VAL A 12 -9.51 4.92 -8.70
C VAL A 12 -10.17 6.29 -8.78
N LEU A 13 -11.49 6.37 -8.62
CA LEU A 13 -12.26 7.64 -8.64
C LEU A 13 -11.72 8.65 -7.61
N VAL A 14 -11.53 8.21 -6.36
CA VAL A 14 -11.01 9.06 -5.27
C VAL A 14 -9.59 9.53 -5.57
N ARG A 15 -8.71 8.63 -6.02
CA ARG A 15 -7.28 8.94 -6.17
C ARG A 15 -6.93 9.72 -7.43
N THR A 16 -7.62 9.42 -8.53
CA THR A 16 -7.27 9.98 -9.85
C THR A 16 -8.07 11.24 -10.15
N LYS A 17 -9.36 11.24 -9.77
CA LYS A 17 -10.28 12.34 -10.06
C LYS A 17 -10.58 13.20 -8.82
N GLY A 18 -10.13 12.80 -7.63
CA GLY A 18 -10.33 13.57 -6.41
C GLY A 18 -11.75 13.49 -5.85
N TYR A 19 -12.49 12.43 -6.15
CA TYR A 19 -13.86 12.25 -5.64
C TYR A 19 -13.84 12.14 -4.11
N THR A 20 -14.78 12.83 -3.46
CA THR A 20 -14.96 12.78 -2.02
C THR A 20 -16.00 11.74 -1.61
N LEU A 21 -16.10 11.46 -0.31
CA LEU A 21 -17.14 10.58 0.22
C LEU A 21 -18.55 11.03 -0.15
N ALA A 22 -18.79 12.34 -0.15
CA ALA A 22 -20.08 12.89 -0.55
C ALA A 22 -20.38 12.57 -2.01
N ASP A 23 -19.41 12.76 -2.91
CA ASP A 23 -19.60 12.55 -4.35
C ASP A 23 -19.86 11.07 -4.69
N VAL A 24 -19.09 10.15 -4.09
CA VAL A 24 -19.29 8.72 -4.31
C VAL A 24 -20.64 8.27 -3.74
N ARG A 25 -20.99 8.76 -2.54
CA ARG A 25 -22.29 8.46 -1.92
C ARG A 25 -23.45 8.99 -2.76
N ASP A 26 -23.37 10.22 -3.23
CA ASP A 26 -24.41 10.85 -4.06
C ASP A 26 -24.57 10.10 -5.38
N THR A 27 -23.45 9.74 -6.02
CA THR A 27 -23.47 8.94 -7.25
C THR A 27 -24.15 7.59 -7.06
N LEU A 28 -23.79 6.86 -5.99
CA LEU A 28 -24.39 5.56 -5.68
C LEU A 28 -25.87 5.70 -5.34
N LYS A 29 -26.24 6.72 -4.57
CA LYS A 29 -27.63 7.03 -4.23
C LYS A 29 -28.46 7.38 -5.46
N ASN A 30 -27.93 8.20 -6.37
CA ASN A 30 -28.59 8.60 -7.61
C ASN A 30 -28.78 7.41 -8.56
N ALA A 31 -27.89 6.42 -8.50
CA ALA A 31 -28.02 5.15 -9.21
C ALA A 31 -28.98 4.15 -8.53
N GLY A 32 -29.59 4.51 -7.41
CA GLY A 32 -30.54 3.66 -6.68
C GLY A 32 -29.88 2.68 -5.70
N TYR A 33 -28.59 2.85 -5.40
CA TYR A 33 -27.88 2.02 -4.42
C TYR A 33 -27.78 2.73 -3.07
N GLU A 34 -28.29 2.07 -2.04
CA GLU A 34 -28.14 2.52 -0.66
C GLU A 34 -26.91 1.87 -0.02
N VAL A 35 -25.91 2.69 0.31
CA VAL A 35 -24.63 2.22 0.84
C VAL A 35 -24.37 2.82 2.21
N GLY A 36 -23.98 1.96 3.15
CA GLY A 36 -23.64 2.38 4.50
C GLY A 36 -22.42 3.31 4.50
N GLU A 37 -22.55 4.46 5.17
CA GLU A 37 -21.51 5.48 5.23
C GLU A 37 -20.19 4.93 5.79
N LYS A 38 -20.28 3.98 6.74
CA LYS A 38 -19.11 3.31 7.31
C LYS A 38 -18.32 2.53 6.25
N ALA A 39 -19.00 1.78 5.37
CA ALA A 39 -18.35 0.98 4.34
C ALA A 39 -17.64 1.87 3.31
N LEU A 40 -18.30 2.96 2.89
CA LEU A 40 -17.70 3.99 2.03
C LEU A 40 -16.49 4.65 2.68
N ARG A 41 -16.58 5.04 3.96
CA ARG A 41 -15.45 5.62 4.73
C ARG A 41 -14.26 4.69 4.77
N ASP A 42 -14.48 3.40 5.02
CA ASP A 42 -13.42 2.41 5.09
C ASP A 42 -12.70 2.25 3.71
N ILE A 43 -13.45 2.28 2.59
CA ILE A 43 -12.88 2.23 1.23
C ILE A 43 -12.10 3.50 0.88
N ILE A 44 -12.63 4.68 1.19
CA ILE A 44 -11.97 5.96 0.88
C ILE A 44 -10.69 6.10 1.70
N ARG A 45 -10.74 5.74 2.99
CA ARG A 45 -9.54 5.68 3.83
C ARG A 45 -8.49 4.73 3.24
N GLU A 46 -8.90 3.61 2.66
CA GLU A 46 -7.98 2.71 1.95
C GLU A 46 -7.38 3.35 0.68
N ALA A 47 -8.20 4.06 -0.09
CA ALA A 47 -7.78 4.79 -1.28
C ALA A 47 -6.71 5.84 -0.95
N GLU A 48 -6.87 6.55 0.18
CA GLU A 48 -5.91 7.56 0.67
C GLU A 48 -4.66 6.94 1.31
N SER A 49 -4.82 5.84 2.07
CA SER A 49 -3.74 5.25 2.88
C SER A 49 -2.80 4.32 2.12
N LYS A 50 -3.27 3.66 1.04
CA LYS A 50 -2.37 2.91 0.16
C LYS A 50 -1.57 3.89 -0.69
N LYS A 51 -0.48 4.47 -0.16
CA LYS A 51 0.63 4.94 -1.03
C LYS A 51 0.85 3.86 -2.09
N PRO A 52 0.98 4.18 -3.39
CA PRO A 52 1.18 3.16 -4.40
C PRO A 52 2.35 2.33 -3.90
N SER A 53 2.06 1.13 -3.44
CA SER A 53 3.08 0.18 -3.03
C SER A 53 3.71 -0.17 -4.35
N ARG A 54 4.70 0.66 -4.73
CA ARG A 54 5.70 0.29 -5.71
C ARG A 54 6.17 -1.04 -5.15
N ARG A 55 5.68 -2.08 -5.80
CA ARG A 55 6.02 -3.47 -5.56
C ARG A 55 7.54 -3.51 -5.63
N SER A 56 8.21 -3.24 -4.52
CA SER A 56 9.62 -3.48 -4.36
C SER A 56 9.68 -4.98 -4.23
N SER A 57 9.64 -5.66 -5.38
CA SER A 57 10.42 -6.88 -5.53
C SER A 57 11.88 -6.43 -5.41
N SER A 58 12.30 -6.17 -4.18
CA SER A 58 13.71 -6.20 -3.82
C SER A 58 14.11 -7.65 -4.01
N LYS A 59 14.53 -7.96 -5.23
CA LYS A 59 15.42 -9.06 -5.53
C LYS A 59 16.73 -8.72 -4.81
N THR A 60 16.80 -9.02 -3.52
CA THR A 60 18.05 -9.04 -2.78
C THR A 60 18.44 -10.49 -2.56
N ALA A 61 19.24 -10.98 -3.50
CA ALA A 61 20.19 -12.06 -3.26
C ALA A 61 21.11 -11.70 -2.08
N PRO A 62 21.67 -12.69 -1.38
CA PRO A 62 21.96 -12.61 0.05
C PRO A 62 23.21 -11.80 0.35
N LYS A 63 23.16 -10.97 1.39
CA LYS A 63 24.35 -10.46 2.09
C LYS A 63 24.30 -11.04 3.50
N LYS A 64 24.70 -12.30 3.65
CA LYS A 64 25.18 -12.80 4.94
C LYS A 64 26.66 -12.48 5.02
N THR A 65 26.94 -11.48 5.84
CA THR A 65 28.20 -11.26 6.52
C THR A 65 28.62 -12.54 7.23
N ASP A 66 29.86 -12.97 7.05
CA ASP A 66 30.54 -13.82 8.04
C ASP A 66 31.93 -13.20 8.31
N SER A 67 32.01 -12.65 9.50
CA SER A 67 33.21 -12.22 10.20
C SER A 67 34.09 -13.43 10.48
N GLY A 68 35.26 -13.50 9.82
CA GLY A 68 36.19 -14.60 9.99
C GLY A 68 37.65 -14.16 9.98
N ARG A 69 38.19 -13.96 11.19
CA ARG A 69 39.60 -14.17 11.61
C ARG A 69 40.67 -13.21 11.07
N LYS A 70 41.23 -12.41 11.98
CA LYS A 70 42.61 -11.95 11.87
C LYS A 70 43.22 -11.87 13.27
N ASP A 71 43.52 -13.04 13.80
CA ASP A 71 44.43 -13.22 14.92
C ASP A 71 45.77 -13.71 14.36
N ASP A 72 46.86 -13.20 14.96
CA ASP A 72 48.25 -13.63 14.85
C ASP A 72 49.01 -13.31 13.55
N ILE A 73 49.86 -12.26 13.58
CA ILE A 73 51.31 -12.36 13.28
C ILE A 73 52.04 -11.26 14.08
N ASP A 74 52.73 -11.66 15.15
CA ASP A 74 53.79 -10.90 15.83
C ASP A 74 55.01 -10.79 14.89
N MET A 75 55.42 -9.58 14.52
CA MET A 75 56.69 -9.34 13.81
C MET A 75 57.69 -8.68 14.75
N ASN A 76 58.40 -9.52 15.50
CA ASN A 76 59.70 -9.21 16.06
C ASN A 76 60.76 -9.17 14.94
N ASN A 77 61.56 -8.10 14.86
CA ASN A 77 62.79 -8.11 14.07
C ASN A 77 63.90 -7.35 14.80
N ASN A 78 64.95 -8.07 15.16
CA ASN A 78 66.21 -7.58 15.71
C ASN A 78 67.24 -7.44 14.59
#